data_AF-A0A452YXR7-F1
#
_entry.id   AF-A0A452YXR7-F1
#
_cell.length_a   1.000
_cell.length_b   1.000
_cell.length_c   1.000
_cell.angle_alpha   90.00
_cell.angle_beta   90.00
_cell.angle_gamma   90.00
#
_symmetry.space_group_name_H-M   'P 1'
#
loop_
_entity.id
_entity.type
_entity.pdbx_description
1 polymer ?
#
loop_
_entity_poly.entity_id
_entity_poly.type
_entity_poly.pdbx_seq_one_letter_code
_entity_poly.pdbx_strand_id
1 'polypeptide(L)'
;TQGLRRCVEEIVFSYTYPRLDMEVSKHMNHLLKAPFCIHPKTGRVCVPIDPNNCEDFDPTAVPTLSQLLGELNAARMQIDSENDWERTSLEKYIRFFRTSFLQPMLKACKEELETAYSAKLQQSKNTLSW
;
A
#
# COMPACT_ATOMS: atom_id res chain seq x y z
N THR A 1 -12.45 -42.88 0.33
CA THR A 1 -13.84 -42.41 0.08
C THR A 1 -13.82 -40.90 -0.09
N GLN A 2 -14.71 -40.35 -0.92
CA GLN A 2 -14.79 -38.90 -1.20
C GLN A 2 -14.94 -38.04 0.07
N GLY A 3 -15.61 -38.56 1.11
CA GLY A 3 -15.79 -37.87 2.39
C GLY A 3 -14.50 -37.57 3.14
N LEU A 4 -13.54 -38.50 3.17
CA LEU A 4 -12.27 -38.29 3.89
C LEU A 4 -11.42 -37.17 3.26
N ARG A 5 -11.44 -37.08 1.93
CA ARG A 5 -10.73 -36.00 1.19
C ARG A 5 -11.30 -34.63 1.55
N ARG A 6 -12.63 -34.51 1.61
CA ARG A 6 -13.32 -33.28 2.00
C ARG A 6 -12.96 -32.84 3.42
N CYS A 7 -12.86 -33.78 4.37
CA CYS A 7 -12.44 -33.46 5.74
C CYS A 7 -11.03 -32.85 5.78
N VAL A 8 -10.08 -33.37 4.98
CA VAL A 8 -8.73 -32.80 4.91
C VAL A 8 -8.76 -31.38 4.34
N GLU A 9 -9.51 -31.16 3.26
CA GLU A 9 -9.68 -29.83 2.66
C GLU A 9 -10.31 -28.83 3.67
N GLU A 10 -11.37 -29.24 4.38
CA GLU A 10 -12.02 -28.41 5.41
C GLU A 10 -11.08 -28.07 6.57
N ILE A 11 -10.21 -29.00 6.99
CA ILE A 11 -9.17 -28.74 7.99
C ILE A 11 -8.20 -27.70 7.45
N VAL A 12 -7.67 -27.86 6.24
CA VAL A 12 -6.75 -26.89 5.65
C VAL A 12 -7.38 -25.49 5.64
N PHE A 13 -8.60 -25.35 5.10
CA PHE A 13 -9.30 -24.06 5.07
C PHE A 13 -9.53 -23.47 6.46
N SER A 14 -9.92 -24.29 7.44
CA SER A 14 -10.21 -23.82 8.80
C SER A 14 -8.99 -23.21 9.51
N TYR A 15 -7.80 -23.73 9.19
CA TYR A 15 -6.55 -23.34 9.85
C TYR A 15 -5.70 -22.35 9.04
N THR A 16 -5.79 -22.33 7.71
CA THR A 16 -4.89 -21.52 6.86
C THR A 16 -5.61 -20.46 6.04
N TYR A 17 -6.92 -20.56 5.83
CA TYR A 17 -7.62 -19.56 5.04
C TYR A 17 -7.77 -18.23 5.80
N PRO A 18 -7.55 -17.07 5.15
CA PRO A 18 -7.70 -15.77 5.79
C PRO A 18 -9.11 -15.54 6.35
N ARG A 19 -9.19 -15.13 7.62
CA ARG A 19 -10.45 -14.71 8.24
C ARG A 19 -10.68 -13.24 7.91
N LEU A 20 -11.60 -12.97 7.00
CA LEU A 20 -11.90 -11.62 6.55
C LEU A 20 -12.81 -10.91 7.55
N ASP A 21 -12.42 -9.71 7.98
CA ASP A 21 -13.33 -8.81 8.68
C ASP A 21 -14.26 -8.17 7.65
N MET A 22 -15.44 -8.75 7.47
CA MET A 22 -16.36 -8.36 6.41
C MET A 22 -16.90 -6.93 6.57
N GLU A 23 -16.99 -6.39 7.78
CA GLU A 23 -17.58 -5.06 8.00
C GLU A 23 -16.73 -3.94 7.40
N VAL A 24 -15.42 -4.18 7.23
CA VAL A 24 -14.50 -3.19 6.61
C VAL A 24 -14.68 -3.09 5.09
N SER A 25 -15.37 -4.04 4.46
CA SER A 25 -15.56 -4.10 3.00
C SER A 25 -17.02 -3.94 2.55
N LYS A 26 -17.99 -3.98 3.46
CA LYS A 26 -19.42 -3.91 3.13
C LYS A 26 -19.93 -2.50 2.80
N HIS A 27 -19.43 -1.50 3.50
CA HIS A 27 -19.97 -0.13 3.44
C HIS A 27 -18.93 0.87 2.93
N MET A 28 -19.34 1.77 2.03
CA MET A 28 -18.44 2.76 1.43
C MET A 28 -17.94 3.83 2.40
N ASN A 29 -18.60 4.00 3.55
CA ASN A 29 -18.26 5.00 4.56
C ASN A 29 -17.39 4.44 5.69
N HIS A 30 -16.87 3.21 5.56
CA HIS A 30 -15.98 2.63 6.55
C HIS A 30 -14.66 3.41 6.61
N LEU A 31 -14.25 3.82 7.81
CA LEU A 31 -12.99 4.52 8.02
C LEU A 31 -11.87 3.51 8.28
N LEU A 32 -10.83 3.56 7.45
CA LEU A 32 -9.63 2.75 7.63
C LEU A 32 -8.44 3.61 8.04
N LYS A 33 -7.49 3.01 8.75
CA LYS A 33 -6.24 3.65 9.12
C LYS A 33 -5.47 4.08 7.86
N ALA A 34 -5.01 5.32 7.82
CA ALA A 34 -4.17 5.80 6.74
C ALA A 34 -2.76 5.16 6.77
N PRO A 35 -2.11 4.97 5.60
CA PRO A 35 -0.71 4.54 5.54
C PRO A 35 0.21 5.49 6.32
N PHE A 36 1.32 4.95 6.82
CA PHE A 36 2.35 5.64 7.62
C PHE A 36 1.90 6.22 8.97
N CYS A 37 0.65 6.00 9.39
CA CYS A 37 0.22 6.34 10.75
C CYS A 37 0.95 5.49 11.81
N ILE A 38 1.31 6.13 12.93
CA ILE A 38 1.92 5.44 14.09
C ILE A 38 0.85 4.62 14.81
N HIS A 39 1.16 3.37 15.14
CA HIS A 39 0.31 2.56 16.00
C HIS A 39 0.52 2.94 17.47
N PRO A 40 -0.52 3.39 18.21
CA PRO A 40 -0.34 4.07 19.49
C PRO A 40 0.29 3.20 20.57
N LYS A 41 -0.01 1.89 20.58
CA LYS A 41 0.51 0.97 21.61
C LYS A 41 1.94 0.50 21.35
N THR A 42 2.36 0.43 20.08
CA THR A 42 3.66 -0.17 19.70
C THR A 42 4.66 0.87 19.22
N GLY A 43 4.22 2.10 18.94
CA GLY A 43 5.05 3.15 18.35
C GLY A 43 5.50 2.85 16.93
N ARG A 44 5.10 1.73 16.34
CA ARG A 44 5.50 1.29 14.99
C ARG A 44 4.79 2.07 13.90
N VAL A 45 5.51 2.39 12.83
CA VAL A 45 4.95 2.99 11.63
C VAL A 45 4.18 1.93 10.83
N CYS A 46 2.97 2.24 10.38
CA CYS A 46 2.24 1.37 9.44
C CYS A 46 2.77 1.55 8.02
N VAL A 47 3.77 0.75 7.68
CA VAL A 47 4.44 0.77 6.38
C VAL A 47 3.73 -0.12 5.35
N PRO A 48 3.82 0.19 4.04
CA PRO A 48 3.39 -0.71 2.98
C PRO A 48 4.18 -2.03 3.00
N ILE A 49 3.54 -3.10 2.55
CA ILE A 49 4.11 -4.44 2.41
C ILE A 49 4.24 -4.76 0.93
N ASP A 50 5.39 -5.31 0.51
CA ASP A 50 5.59 -5.77 -0.86
C ASP A 50 4.88 -7.11 -1.09
N PRO A 51 3.86 -7.18 -1.96
CA PRO A 51 3.15 -8.43 -2.20
C PRO A 51 4.02 -9.50 -2.88
N ASN A 52 5.09 -9.12 -3.59
CA ASN A 52 5.97 -10.08 -4.27
C ASN A 52 7.00 -10.72 -3.31
N ASN A 53 7.25 -10.09 -2.17
CA ASN A 53 8.21 -10.54 -1.16
C ASN A 53 7.55 -10.54 0.23
N CYS A 54 6.29 -10.94 0.32
CA CYS A 54 5.50 -10.85 1.55
C CYS A 54 6.01 -11.77 2.67
N GLU A 55 6.60 -12.91 2.31
CA GLU A 55 7.18 -13.88 3.26
C GLU A 55 8.38 -13.30 4.01
N ASP A 56 9.08 -12.31 3.42
CA ASP A 56 10.23 -11.65 4.03
C ASP A 56 9.82 -10.50 4.99
N PHE A 57 8.53 -10.19 5.08
CA PHE A 57 8.05 -9.09 5.91
C PHE A 57 8.03 -9.47 7.40
N ASP A 58 8.92 -8.83 8.18
CA ASP A 58 8.93 -8.94 9.64
C ASP A 58 8.20 -7.74 10.31
N PRO A 59 7.01 -7.94 10.91
CA PRO A 59 6.27 -6.88 11.59
C PRO A 59 6.99 -6.36 12.85
N THR A 60 8.01 -7.07 13.35
CA THR A 60 8.81 -6.68 14.51
C THR A 60 10.05 -5.85 14.13
N ALA A 61 10.42 -5.81 12.85
CA ALA A 61 11.54 -5.03 12.32
C ALA A 61 11.11 -3.68 11.71
N VAL A 62 9.80 -3.38 11.63
CA VAL A 62 9.32 -2.08 11.13
C VAL A 62 9.73 -0.94 12.08
N PRO A 63 10.11 0.24 11.55
CA PRO A 63 10.65 1.33 12.35
C PRO A 63 9.62 1.86 13.35
N THR A 64 10.13 2.32 14.49
CA THR A 64 9.32 3.01 15.52
C THR A 64 9.51 4.52 15.44
N LEU A 65 8.53 5.29 15.90
CA LEU A 65 8.62 6.74 15.97
C LEU A 65 9.86 7.20 16.77
N SER A 66 10.13 6.56 17.91
CA SER A 66 11.29 6.91 18.74
C SER A 66 12.62 6.64 18.03
N GLN A 67 12.71 5.55 17.26
CA GLN A 67 13.88 5.24 16.47
C GLN A 67 14.09 6.30 15.38
N LEU A 68 13.04 6.64 14.63
CA LEU A 68 13.12 7.63 13.56
C LEU A 68 13.53 9.02 14.06
N LEU A 69 13.02 9.44 15.22
CA LEU A 69 13.45 10.69 15.86
C LEU A 69 14.94 10.66 16.25
N GLY A 70 15.43 9.52 16.75
CA GLY A 70 16.86 9.34 17.05
C GLY A 70 17.73 9.42 15.81
N GLU A 71 17.35 8.74 14.72
CA GLU A 71 18.02 8.76 13.43
C GLU A 71 18.07 10.17 12.84
N LEU A 72 16.95 10.91 12.91
CA LEU A 72 16.85 12.27 12.41
C LEU A 72 17.76 13.24 13.20
N ASN A 73 17.74 13.16 14.52
CA ASN A 73 18.59 13.99 15.37
C ASN A 73 20.09 13.72 15.14
N ALA A 74 20.47 12.47 14.91
CA ALA A 74 21.84 12.12 14.55
C ALA A 74 22.21 12.63 13.15
N ALA A 75 21.30 12.55 12.17
CA ALA A 75 21.51 12.99 10.80
C ALA A 75 21.68 14.51 10.65
N ARG A 76 20.95 15.31 11.44
CA ARG A 76 21.00 16.78 11.43
C ARG A 76 22.35 17.39 11.80
N MET A 77 23.26 16.60 12.40
CA MET A 77 24.64 17.02 12.64
C MET A 77 25.51 17.03 11.38
N GLN A 78 24.97 16.60 10.22
CA GLN A 78 25.70 16.42 8.97
C GLN A 78 24.88 16.96 7.78
N ILE A 79 24.88 18.29 7.56
CA ILE A 79 24.45 19.03 6.34
C ILE A 79 22.94 18.99 5.99
N ASP A 80 22.40 20.15 5.63
CA ASP A 80 21.03 20.41 5.11
C ASP A 80 20.76 19.60 3.82
N SER A 81 20.00 18.52 3.93
CA SER A 81 19.32 17.88 2.80
C SER A 81 17.84 18.29 2.83
N GLU A 82 17.21 18.53 1.68
CA GLU A 82 15.80 18.91 1.60
C GLU A 82 14.83 17.81 2.10
N ASN A 83 15.27 16.54 2.14
CA ASN A 83 14.45 15.40 2.55
C ASN A 83 15.06 14.60 3.71
N ASP A 84 14.91 15.14 4.92
CA ASP A 84 15.35 14.56 6.20
C ASP A 84 15.01 13.06 6.41
N TRP A 85 13.91 12.56 5.84
CA TRP A 85 13.46 11.18 5.99
C TRP A 85 14.26 10.16 5.17
N GLU A 86 14.96 10.58 4.11
CA GLU A 86 15.78 9.69 3.26
C GLU A 86 16.97 9.08 4.02
N ARG A 87 17.32 9.66 5.16
CA ARG A 87 18.42 9.23 6.03
C ARG A 87 17.96 8.35 7.18
N THR A 88 16.69 8.00 7.20
CA THR A 88 16.07 7.19 8.25
C THR A 88 15.74 5.80 7.72
N SER A 89 15.49 4.87 8.63
CA SER A 89 14.97 3.54 8.34
C SER A 89 13.58 3.56 7.66
N LEU A 90 12.92 4.72 7.55
CA LEU A 90 11.67 4.90 6.81
C LEU A 90 11.86 5.00 5.29
N GLU A 91 13.06 5.38 4.81
CA GLU A 91 13.36 5.67 3.40
C GLU A 91 12.88 4.57 2.45
N LYS A 92 13.25 3.32 2.74
CA LYS A 92 12.94 2.19 1.87
C LYS A 92 11.44 1.99 1.65
N TYR A 93 10.63 2.27 2.67
CA TYR A 93 9.17 2.11 2.61
C TYR A 93 8.50 3.24 1.84
N ILE A 94 8.99 4.48 2.00
CA ILE A 94 8.51 5.63 1.22
C ILE A 94 8.89 5.44 -0.24
N ARG A 95 10.14 5.05 -0.53
CA ARG A 95 10.60 4.76 -1.89
C ARG A 95 9.72 3.69 -2.53
N PHE A 96 9.53 2.56 -1.86
CA PHE A 96 8.66 1.48 -2.34
C PHE A 96 7.23 1.96 -2.65
N PHE A 97 6.61 2.73 -1.74
CA PHE A 97 5.26 3.26 -1.95
C PHE A 97 5.18 4.19 -3.17
N ARG A 98 6.17 5.06 -3.33
CA ARG A 98 6.22 6.01 -4.45
C ARG A 98 6.39 5.29 -5.79
N THR A 99 7.36 4.39 -5.88
CA THR A 99 7.74 3.77 -7.15
C THR A 99 6.82 2.63 -7.54
N SER A 100 6.37 1.83 -6.59
CA SER A 100 5.63 0.58 -6.87
C SER A 100 4.11 0.77 -6.84
N PHE A 101 3.61 1.81 -6.17
CA PHE A 101 2.18 2.06 -6.05
C PHE A 101 1.75 3.41 -6.66
N LEU A 102 2.28 4.54 -6.14
CA LEU A 102 1.79 5.86 -6.55
C LEU A 102 2.10 6.21 -8.01
N GLN A 103 3.32 5.96 -8.47
CA GLN A 103 3.73 6.27 -9.85
C GLN A 103 2.92 5.46 -10.89
N PRO A 104 2.80 4.11 -10.78
CA PRO A 104 1.95 3.33 -11.66
C PRO A 104 0.48 3.76 -11.63
N MET A 105 -0.06 4.02 -10.44
CA MET A 105 -1.46 4.48 -10.29
C MET A 105 -1.68 5.82 -11.00
N LEU A 106 -0.79 6.80 -10.80
CA LEU A 106 -0.88 8.10 -11.45
C LEU A 106 -0.80 7.96 -12.98
N LYS A 107 0.10 7.11 -13.48
CA LYS A 107 0.23 6.81 -14.90
C LYS A 107 -1.08 6.23 -15.46
N ALA A 108 -1.65 5.22 -14.80
CA ALA A 108 -2.89 4.60 -15.22
C ALA A 108 -4.06 5.60 -15.25
N CYS A 109 -4.21 6.44 -14.21
CA CYS A 109 -5.24 7.49 -14.18
C CYS A 109 -5.07 8.50 -15.33
N LYS A 110 -3.82 8.87 -15.65
CA LYS A 110 -3.55 9.78 -16.76
C LYS A 110 -3.93 9.16 -18.11
N GLU A 111 -3.53 7.91 -18.35
CA GLU A 111 -3.85 7.17 -19.58
C GLU A 111 -5.38 7.00 -19.76
N GLU A 112 -6.10 6.73 -18.68
CA GLU A 112 -7.56 6.63 -18.68
C GLU A 112 -8.22 7.97 -19.07
N LEU A 113 -7.77 9.09 -18.48
CA LEU A 113 -8.27 10.42 -18.81
C LEU A 113 -7.99 10.81 -20.27
N GLU A 114 -6.78 10.55 -20.77
CA GLU A 114 -6.40 10.83 -22.16
C GLU A 114 -7.21 10.00 -23.16
N THR A 115 -7.47 8.73 -22.82
CA THR A 115 -8.32 7.84 -23.62
C THR A 115 -9.77 8.34 -23.66
N ALA A 116 -10.33 8.69 -22.51
CA ALA A 116 -11.68 9.23 -22.41
C ALA A 116 -11.85 10.56 -23.16
N TYR A 117 -10.83 11.43 -23.12
CA TYR A 117 -10.82 12.68 -23.86
C TYR A 117 -10.76 12.46 -25.37
N SER A 118 -9.89 11.56 -25.83
CA SER A 118 -9.73 11.23 -27.25
C SER A 118 -11.00 10.60 -27.84
N ALA A 119 -11.67 9.72 -27.07
CA ALA A 119 -12.94 9.13 -27.47
C ALA A 119 -14.05 10.19 -27.65
N LYS A 120 -14.14 11.15 -26.72
CA LYS A 120 -15.09 12.28 -26.82
C LYS A 120 -14.83 13.15 -28.06
N LEU A 121 -13.56 13.42 -28.39
CA LEU A 121 -13.18 14.15 -29.59
C LEU A 121 -13.60 13.43 -30.88
N GLN A 122 -13.37 12.13 -30.96
CA GLN A 122 -13.77 11.33 -32.12
C GLN A 122 -15.30 11.29 -32.28
N GLN A 123 -16.03 11.12 -31.18
CA GLN A 123 -17.49 11.14 -31.20
C GLN A 123 -18.05 12.50 -31.66
N SER A 124 -17.46 13.61 -31.21
CA SER A 124 -17.81 14.95 -31.68
C SER A 124 -17.57 15.11 -33.18
N LYS A 125 -16.41 14.69 -33.69
CA LYS A 125 -16.08 14.78 -35.13
C LYS A 125 -17.03 13.96 -36.00
N ASN A 126 -17.38 12.75 -35.58
CA ASN A 126 -18.31 11.89 -36.32
C ASN A 126 -19.73 12.47 -36.37
N THR A 127 -20.15 13.21 -35.33
CA THR A 127 -21.46 13.87 -35.28
C THR A 127 -21.56 15.09 -36.21
N LEU A 128 -20.42 15.73 -36.54
CA LEU A 128 -20.35 16.93 -37.40
C LEU A 128 -20.10 16.61 -38.88
N SER A 129 -19.83 15.35 -39.21
CA SER A 129 -19.69 14.86 -40.58
C SER A 129 -21.07 14.44 -41.12
N TRP A 130 -21.79 15.37 -41.77
CA TRP A 130 -22.98 15.08 -42.58
C TRP A 130 -22.59 14.80 -44.04
#